data_AF-A0A8H7A4Y1-F1
#
_entry.id   AF-A0A8H7A4Y1-F1
#
_cell.length_a   1.000
_cell.length_b   1.000
_cell.length_c   1.000
_cell.angle_alpha   90.00
_cell.angle_beta   90.00
_cell.angle_gamma   90.00
#
_symmetry.space_group_name_H-M   'P 1'
#
loop_
_entity.id
_entity.type
_entity.pdbx_description
1 polymer ?
#
loop_
_entity_poly.entity_id
_entity_poly.type
_entity_poly.pdbx_seq_one_letter_code
_entity_poly.pdbx_strand_id
1 'polypeptide(L)'
;MRRGETVYFPSGTVHFVFRLRGDEQQTMAIGGHLLRFSNIVQWVETIKLQLRYPNATNEDLSSQVVLGYLYAVRRLIQSATTEMIESFGGKGVIAVFEQTTKECIDLLKPKRRKC
;
A
#
# COMPACT_ATOMS: atom_id res chain seq x y z
N MET A 1 20.64 4.98 9.55
CA MET A 1 21.15 4.21 8.40
C MET A 1 22.56 4.69 8.08
N ARG A 2 23.48 3.76 7.90
CA ARG A 2 24.88 3.99 7.50
C ARG A 2 25.09 3.60 6.05
N ARG A 3 26.19 4.06 5.44
CA ARG A 3 26.56 3.68 4.08
C ARG A 3 26.63 2.15 3.94
N GLY A 4 25.98 1.61 2.92
CA GLY A 4 25.94 0.17 2.63
C GLY A 4 24.79 -0.58 3.31
N GLU A 5 24.05 0.05 4.22
CA GLU A 5 22.86 -0.57 4.83
C GLU A 5 21.63 -0.49 3.91
N THR A 6 20.76 -1.49 4.01
CA THR A 6 19.44 -1.53 3.36
C THR A 6 18.37 -1.69 4.43
N VAL A 7 17.31 -0.87 4.37
CA VAL A 7 16.06 -1.11 5.13
C VAL A 7 14.97 -1.60 4.22
N TYR A 8 14.09 -2.40 4.80
CA TYR A 8 12.78 -2.69 4.27
C TYR A 8 11.71 -2.23 5.25
N PHE A 9 10.76 -1.42 4.79
CA PHE A 9 9.59 -1.02 5.55
C PHE A 9 8.36 -1.81 5.06
N PRO A 10 7.74 -2.65 5.90
CA PRO A 10 6.44 -3.24 5.61
C PRO A 10 5.37 -2.16 5.37
N SER A 11 4.33 -2.51 4.61
CA SER A 11 3.21 -1.61 4.33
C SER A 11 2.57 -1.09 5.62
N GLY A 12 2.25 0.21 5.68
CA GLY A 12 1.68 0.84 6.87
C GLY A 12 2.67 1.16 7.99
N THR A 13 3.98 0.95 7.80
CA THR A 13 4.99 1.36 8.79
C THR A 13 5.04 2.88 8.90
N VAL A 14 4.65 3.42 10.05
CA VAL A 14 4.83 4.83 10.38
C VAL A 14 6.31 5.11 10.61
N HIS A 15 6.89 6.05 9.87
CA HIS A 15 8.31 6.36 9.96
C HIS A 15 8.58 7.84 9.69
N PHE A 16 9.72 8.31 10.20
CA PHE A 16 10.23 9.67 10.00
C PHE A 16 11.68 9.58 9.54
N VAL A 17 12.07 10.41 8.58
CA VAL A 17 13.42 10.40 8.00
C VAL A 17 14.12 11.70 8.34
N PHE A 18 15.23 11.60 9.07
CA PHE A 18 16.11 12.73 9.39
C PHE A 18 17.44 12.56 8.69
N ARG A 19 17.95 13.64 8.10
CA ARG A 19 19.32 13.71 7.60
C ARG A 19 20.17 14.45 8.63
N LEU A 20 21.03 13.72 9.33
CA LEU A 20 21.93 14.29 10.33
C LEU A 20 23.04 15.08 9.64
N ARG A 21 23.32 16.29 10.11
CA ARG A 21 24.34 17.20 9.54
C ARG A 21 25.75 16.99 10.10
N GLY A 22 25.92 16.04 11.03
CA GLY A 22 27.10 15.96 11.91
C GLY A 22 28.43 15.64 11.23
N ASP A 23 28.44 15.05 10.04
CA ASP A 23 29.65 14.48 9.45
C ASP A 23 30.07 15.11 8.10
N GLU A 24 29.46 16.23 7.68
CA GLU A 24 29.68 16.89 6.36
C GLU A 24 29.44 15.99 5.12
N GLN A 25 28.93 14.77 5.30
CA GLN A 25 28.70 13.83 4.21
C GLN A 25 27.34 14.04 3.56
N GLN A 26 27.36 14.40 2.27
CA GLN A 26 26.19 14.32 1.40
C GLN A 26 25.66 12.88 1.38
N THR A 27 24.40 12.67 1.76
CA THR A 27 23.77 11.36 1.72
C THR A 27 23.08 11.13 0.38
N MET A 28 23.44 10.05 -0.31
CA MET A 28 22.69 9.53 -1.46
C MET A 28 22.14 8.15 -1.10
N ALA A 29 20.85 7.93 -1.37
CA ALA A 29 20.19 6.64 -1.19
C ALA A 29 19.34 6.33 -2.43
N ILE A 30 19.22 5.04 -2.75
CA ILE A 30 18.33 4.53 -3.80
C ILE A 30 17.24 3.72 -3.10
N GLY A 31 16.00 3.89 -3.53
CA GLY A 31 14.85 3.21 -2.96
C GLY A 31 13.76 2.97 -3.99
N GLY A 32 12.75 2.23 -3.56
CA GLY A 32 11.57 1.92 -4.36
C GLY A 32 10.49 1.26 -3.50
N HIS A 33 9.36 0.96 -4.12
CA HIS A 33 8.23 0.31 -3.47
C HIS A 33 8.00 -1.07 -4.06
N LEU A 34 7.63 -2.03 -3.20
CA LEU A 34 7.22 -3.37 -3.61
C LEU A 34 6.00 -3.81 -2.78
N LEU A 35 5.08 -4.52 -3.42
CA LEU A 35 3.96 -5.17 -2.74
C LEU A 35 4.25 -6.67 -2.62
N ARG A 36 4.40 -7.16 -1.39
CA ARG A 36 4.53 -8.60 -1.13
C ARG A 36 3.17 -9.27 -1.12
N PHE A 37 3.09 -10.49 -1.65
CA PHE A 37 1.86 -11.29 -1.63
C PHE A 37 1.35 -11.51 -0.21
N SER A 38 2.24 -11.80 0.74
CA SER A 38 1.90 -12.00 2.15
C SER A 38 1.39 -10.74 2.88
N ASN A 39 1.45 -9.55 2.26
CA ASN A 39 1.05 -8.28 2.88
C ASN A 39 -0.12 -7.59 2.16
N ILE A 40 -0.83 -8.27 1.25
CA ILE A 40 -1.92 -7.65 0.47
C ILE A 40 -3.03 -7.05 1.35
N VAL A 41 -3.36 -7.68 2.49
CA VAL A 41 -4.38 -7.18 3.42
C VAL A 41 -3.90 -5.90 4.12
N GLN A 42 -2.68 -5.92 4.66
CA GLN A 42 -2.12 -4.73 5.33
C GLN A 42 -2.00 -3.55 4.36
N TRP A 43 -1.66 -3.82 3.10
CA TRP A 43 -1.61 -2.82 2.05
C TRP A 43 -2.98 -2.22 1.74
N VAL A 44 -4.02 -3.02 1.52
CA VAL A 44 -5.35 -2.48 1.21
C VAL A 44 -5.99 -1.77 2.41
N GLU A 45 -5.70 -2.21 3.64
CA GLU A 45 -6.12 -1.50 4.86
C GLU A 45 -5.40 -0.13 4.99
N THR A 46 -4.13 -0.05 4.60
CA THR A 46 -3.39 1.22 4.57
C THR A 46 -4.00 2.18 3.55
N ILE A 47 -4.36 1.69 2.35
CA ILE A 47 -5.10 2.48 1.35
C ILE A 47 -6.43 2.96 1.93
N LYS A 48 -7.19 2.09 2.58
CA LYS A 48 -8.48 2.45 3.18
C LYS A 48 -8.32 3.58 4.19
N LEU A 49 -7.30 3.51 5.04
CA LEU A 49 -7.00 4.53 6.02
C LEU A 49 -6.66 5.87 5.35
N GLN A 50 -5.80 5.83 4.33
CA GLN A 50 -5.40 6.97 3.53
C GLN A 50 -6.59 7.63 2.81
N LEU A 51 -7.54 6.85 2.27
CA LEU A 51 -8.76 7.37 1.67
C LEU A 51 -9.70 8.03 2.69
N ARG A 52 -9.77 7.51 3.92
CA ARG A 52 -10.56 8.12 5.01
C ARG A 52 -9.94 9.41 5.52
N TYR A 53 -8.60 9.51 5.48
CA TYR A 53 -7.83 10.64 5.97
C TYR A 53 -6.89 11.18 4.88
N PRO A 54 -7.43 11.85 3.83
CA PRO A 54 -6.67 12.20 2.63
C PRO A 54 -5.52 13.19 2.88
N ASN A 55 -5.52 13.91 3.99
CA ASN A 55 -4.46 14.88 4.36
C ASN A 55 -3.34 14.26 5.22
N ALA A 56 -3.36 12.94 5.46
CA ALA A 56 -2.41 12.27 6.35
C ALA A 56 -1.10 11.84 5.65
N THR A 57 -1.02 11.95 4.32
CA THR A 57 0.14 11.54 3.53
C THR A 57 0.52 12.61 2.52
N ASN A 58 1.81 12.65 2.17
CA ASN A 58 2.35 13.48 1.10
C ASN A 58 2.30 12.80 -0.29
N GLU A 59 1.78 11.58 -0.36
CA GLU A 59 1.67 10.77 -1.59
C GLU A 59 0.40 11.08 -2.40
N ASP A 60 0.43 10.82 -3.71
CA ASP A 60 -0.76 10.93 -4.57
C ASP A 60 -1.72 9.76 -4.32
N LEU A 61 -2.94 10.10 -3.89
CA LEU A 61 -4.04 9.16 -3.67
C LEU A 61 -5.21 9.41 -4.64
N SER A 62 -4.93 9.94 -5.83
CA SER A 62 -5.95 10.17 -6.84
C SER A 62 -6.76 8.90 -7.10
N SER A 63 -8.08 9.05 -7.25
CA SER A 63 -9.00 7.92 -7.37
C SER A 63 -8.62 6.98 -8.51
N GLN A 64 -8.09 7.52 -9.61
CA GLN A 64 -7.66 6.74 -10.77
C GLN A 64 -6.46 5.84 -10.43
N VAL A 65 -5.45 6.37 -9.73
CA VAL A 65 -4.25 5.62 -9.33
C VAL A 65 -4.63 4.51 -8.36
N VAL A 66 -5.41 4.83 -7.33
CA VAL A 66 -5.84 3.84 -6.33
C VAL A 66 -6.66 2.73 -6.97
N LEU A 67 -7.64 3.06 -7.81
CA LEU A 67 -8.44 2.05 -8.53
C LEU A 67 -7.56 1.18 -9.44
N GLY A 68 -6.59 1.76 -10.15
CA GLY A 68 -5.67 1.02 -11.00
C GLY A 68 -4.93 -0.08 -10.24
N TYR A 69 -4.36 0.25 -9.08
CA TYR A 69 -3.67 -0.75 -8.26
C TYR A 69 -4.61 -1.81 -7.67
N LEU A 70 -5.77 -1.41 -7.14
CA LEU A 70 -6.75 -2.35 -6.60
C LEU A 70 -7.19 -3.37 -7.67
N TYR A 71 -7.48 -2.91 -8.90
CA TYR A 71 -7.84 -3.81 -9.99
C TYR A 71 -6.68 -4.68 -10.46
N ALA A 72 -5.45 -4.16 -10.51
CA ALA A 72 -4.29 -4.95 -10.87
C ALA A 72 -4.06 -6.13 -9.90
N VAL A 73 -4.14 -5.88 -8.60
CA VAL A 73 -3.97 -6.93 -7.58
C VAL A 73 -5.14 -7.92 -7.59
N ARG A 74 -6.39 -7.44 -7.78
CA ARG A 74 -7.54 -8.35 -7.95
C ARG A 74 -7.38 -9.27 -9.15
N ARG A 75 -6.94 -8.74 -10.30
CA ARG A 75 -6.67 -9.56 -11.49
C ARG A 75 -5.57 -10.58 -11.23
N LEU A 76 -4.50 -10.19 -10.52
CA LEU A 76 -3.43 -11.11 -10.14
C LEU A 76 -3.95 -12.26 -9.27
N ILE A 77 -4.81 -11.98 -8.29
CA ILE A 77 -5.44 -12.99 -7.43
C ILE A 77 -6.39 -13.89 -8.23
N GLN A 78 -7.16 -13.33 -9.17
CA GLN A 78 -8.06 -14.09 -10.04
C GLN A 78 -7.30 -15.06 -10.96
N SER A 79 -6.09 -14.71 -11.37
CA SER A 79 -5.21 -15.59 -12.16
C SER A 79 -4.27 -16.45 -11.31
N ALA A 80 -4.39 -16.44 -9.97
CA ALA A 80 -3.45 -17.11 -9.09
C ALA A 80 -3.59 -18.64 -9.15
N THR A 81 -2.45 -19.34 -9.19
CA THR A 81 -2.40 -20.79 -8.96
C THR A 81 -2.67 -21.11 -7.49
N THR A 82 -2.91 -22.38 -7.17
CA THR A 82 -3.06 -22.83 -5.76
C THR A 82 -1.85 -22.47 -4.90
N GLU A 83 -0.63 -22.64 -5.42
CA GLU A 83 0.61 -22.27 -4.70
C GLU A 83 0.69 -20.76 -4.44
N MET A 84 0.31 -19.95 -5.44
CA MET A 84 0.24 -18.49 -5.26
C MET A 84 -0.79 -18.12 -4.19
N ILE A 85 -1.96 -18.77 -4.15
CA ILE A 85 -2.97 -18.54 -3.12
C ILE A 85 -2.39 -18.75 -1.71
N GLU A 86 -1.58 -19.79 -1.51
CA GLU A 86 -0.91 -20.01 -0.22
C GLU A 86 0.11 -18.90 0.09
N SER A 87 0.84 -18.43 -0.91
CA SER A 87 1.79 -17.31 -0.72
C SER A 87 1.12 -15.96 -0.40
N PHE A 88 -0.17 -15.78 -0.74
CA PHE A 88 -0.98 -14.66 -0.28
C PHE A 88 -1.44 -14.81 1.18
N GLY A 89 -1.24 -15.97 1.82
CA GLY A 89 -1.77 -16.29 3.15
C GLY A 89 -3.09 -17.07 3.11
N GLY A 90 -3.42 -17.65 1.95
CA GLY A 90 -4.58 -18.52 1.77
C GLY A 90 -5.89 -17.78 1.47
N LYS A 91 -6.96 -18.56 1.25
CA LYS A 91 -8.27 -18.06 0.82
C LYS A 91 -8.92 -17.09 1.81
N GLY A 92 -8.68 -17.27 3.11
CA GLY A 92 -9.20 -16.36 4.14
C GLY A 92 -8.64 -14.94 4.02
N VAL A 93 -7.33 -14.82 3.77
CA VAL A 93 -6.66 -13.53 3.56
C VAL A 93 -7.15 -12.86 2.27
N ILE A 94 -7.34 -13.64 1.21
CA ILE A 94 -7.94 -13.15 -0.05
C ILE A 94 -9.36 -12.62 0.17
N ALA A 95 -10.18 -13.30 0.97
CA ALA A 95 -11.54 -12.86 1.27
C ALA A 95 -11.55 -11.51 2.01
N VAL A 96 -10.65 -11.33 2.99
CA VAL A 96 -10.46 -10.05 3.68
C VAL A 96 -10.02 -8.97 2.70
N PHE A 97 -9.02 -9.26 1.85
CA PHE A 97 -8.57 -8.34 0.82
C PHE A 97 -9.70 -7.88 -0.11
N GLU A 98 -10.51 -8.82 -0.62
CA GLU A 98 -11.64 -8.53 -1.49
C GLU A 98 -12.69 -7.66 -0.78
N GLN A 99 -12.97 -7.92 0.49
CA GLN A 99 -13.91 -7.13 1.28
C GLN A 99 -13.38 -5.70 1.50
N THR A 100 -12.15 -5.54 1.96
CA THR A 100 -11.55 -4.21 2.15
C THR A 100 -11.44 -3.45 0.82
N THR A 101 -11.16 -4.14 -0.28
CA THR A 101 -11.12 -3.51 -1.61
C THR A 101 -12.49 -2.92 -1.99
N LYS A 102 -13.60 -3.59 -1.70
CA LYS A 102 -14.94 -3.04 -1.92
C LYS A 102 -15.16 -1.77 -1.10
N GLU A 103 -14.76 -1.77 0.17
CA GLU A 103 -14.84 -0.59 1.03
C GLU A 103 -14.04 0.60 0.47
N CYS A 104 -12.83 0.36 -0.04
CA CYS A 104 -12.02 1.38 -0.71
C CYS A 104 -12.73 1.94 -1.94
N ILE A 105 -13.28 1.07 -2.80
CA ILE A 105 -14.03 1.49 -3.99
C ILE A 105 -15.25 2.33 -3.60
N ASP A 106 -15.95 1.96 -2.53
CA ASP A 106 -17.11 2.71 -2.03
C ASP A 106 -16.73 4.10 -1.52
N LEU A 107 -15.58 4.24 -0.84
CA LEU A 107 -15.05 5.54 -0.40
C LEU A 107 -14.68 6.45 -1.58
N LEU A 108 -14.30 5.87 -2.71
CA LEU A 108 -13.93 6.61 -3.94
C LEU A 108 -15.14 7.03 -4.77
N LYS A 109 -16.34 6.52 -4.49
CA LYS A 109 -17.55 6.95 -5.20
C LYS A 109 -17.84 8.42 -4.87
N PRO A 110 -18.22 9.24 -5.86
CA PRO A 110 -18.59 10.62 -5.61
C PRO A 110 -19.75 10.68 -4.62
N LYS A 111 -19.58 11.39 -3.51
CA LYS A 111 -20.68 11.61 -2.55
C LYS A 111 -21.80 12.35 -3.26
N ARG A 112 -22.99 11.74 -3.33
CA ARG A 112 -24.20 12.43 -3.82
C ARG A 112 -24.35 13.71 -3.01
N ARG A 113 -24.31 14.87 -3.68
CA ARG A 113 -24.72 16.14 -3.05
C ARG A 113 -26.17 15.96 -2.63
N LYS A 114 -26.45 16.07 -1.33
CA LYS A 114 -27.82 16.29 -0.88
C LYS A 114 -28.20 17.68 -1.40
N CYS A 115 -29.11 17.72 -2.37
CA CYS A 115 -29.83 18.93 -2.72
C CYS A 115 -30.74 19.34 -1.56
#